data_AF-A0AA40G1G5-F1
#
_entry.id   AF-A0AA40G1G5-F1
#
_cell.length_a   1.000
_cell.length_b   1.000
_cell.length_c   1.000
_cell.angle_alpha   90.00
_cell.angle_beta   90.00
_cell.angle_gamma   90.00
#
_symmetry.space_group_name_H-M   'P 1'
#
loop_
_entity.id
_entity.type
_entity.pdbx_description
1 polymer ?
#
loop_
_entity_poly.entity_id
_entity_poly.type
_entity_poly.pdbx_seq_one_letter_code
_entity_poly.pdbx_strand_id
1 'polypeptide(L)'
;MTAIVTELLDGYRDLMDNKSDPRVNHWMMMSSPLPTMAICLFYAYFSKVLGPRLMENKKPFRLRGILITYNLIQTLFSSWIFYE
;
A
#
# COMPACT_ATOMS: atom_id res chain seq x y z
N MET A 1 9.35 32.10 -1.79
CA MET A 1 9.47 30.72 -1.27
C MET A 1 8.20 30.29 -0.54
N THR A 2 7.57 31.16 0.24
CA THR A 2 6.27 30.88 0.91
C THR A 2 5.10 30.74 -0.07
N ALA A 3 5.03 31.58 -1.12
CA ALA A 3 3.95 31.53 -2.10
C ALA A 3 3.82 30.18 -2.84
N ILE A 4 4.95 29.56 -3.20
CA ILE A 4 4.96 28.24 -3.86
C ILE A 4 4.49 27.15 -2.89
N VAL A 5 4.89 27.25 -1.61
CA VAL A 5 4.48 26.29 -0.58
C VAL A 5 2.99 26.40 -0.29
N THR A 6 2.44 27.62 -0.22
CA THR A 6 1.00 27.82 -0.01
C THR A 6 0.19 27.34 -1.21
N GLU A 7 0.63 27.63 -2.43
CA GLU A 7 -0.06 27.20 -3.65
C GLU A 7 -0.09 25.65 -3.78
N LEU A 8 1.01 24.97 -3.41
CA LEU A 8 1.06 23.51 -3.35
C LEU A 8 0.16 22.92 -2.24
N LEU A 9 0.12 23.56 -1.07
CA LEU A 9 -0.73 23.13 0.04
C LEU A 9 -2.21 23.32 -0.27
N ASP A 10 -2.57 24.42 -0.94
CA ASP A 10 -3.94 24.72 -1.33
C ASP A 10 -4.41 23.76 -2.43
N GLY A 11 -3.55 23.42 -3.40
CA GLY A 11 -3.84 22.39 -4.40
C GLY A 11 -3.99 20.98 -3.79
N TYR A 12 -3.17 20.63 -2.80
CA TYR A 12 -3.32 19.36 -2.08
C TYR A 12 -4.63 19.29 -1.28
N ARG A 13 -5.01 20.37 -0.61
CA ARG A 13 -6.27 20.46 0.14
C ARG A 13 -7.48 20.42 -0.78
N ASP A 14 -7.47 21.11 -1.91
CA ASP A 14 -8.57 21.07 -2.88
C ASP A 14 -8.78 19.66 -3.45
N LEU A 15 -7.71 18.93 -3.73
CA LEU A 15 -7.79 17.54 -4.18
C LEU A 15 -8.38 16.61 -3.10
N MET A 16 -8.00 16.79 -1.84
CA MET A 16 -8.43 15.92 -0.74
C MET A 16 -9.85 16.22 -0.27
N ASP A 17 -10.20 17.50 -0.13
CA ASP A 17 -11.46 17.93 0.49
C ASP A 17 -12.57 18.14 -0.55
N ASN A 18 -12.23 18.57 -1.76
CA ASN A 18 -13.21 19.01 -2.76
C ASN A 18 -13.42 17.99 -3.89
N LYS A 19 -12.41 17.15 -4.19
CA LYS A 19 -12.46 16.13 -5.25
C LYS A 19 -12.45 14.67 -4.78
N SER A 20 -12.22 14.41 -3.50
CA SER A 20 -12.29 13.04 -2.96
C SER A 20 -13.74 12.60 -2.82
N ASP A 21 -14.03 11.32 -3.09
CA ASP A 21 -15.37 10.77 -2.92
C ASP A 21 -15.68 10.63 -1.41
N PRO A 22 -16.69 11.36 -0.88
CA PRO A 22 -16.98 11.37 0.55
C PRO A 22 -17.42 9.99 1.08
N ARG A 23 -17.86 9.07 0.21
CA ARG A 23 -18.29 7.72 0.60
C ARG A 23 -17.13 6.84 1.06
N VAL A 24 -15.91 7.09 0.56
CA VAL A 24 -14.72 6.28 0.88
C VAL A 24 -13.76 6.96 1.84
N ASN A 25 -13.99 8.22 2.20
CA ASN A 25 -13.10 8.99 3.10
C ASN A 25 -12.92 8.38 4.50
N HIS A 26 -13.87 7.56 4.96
CA HIS A 26 -13.77 6.86 6.26
C HIS A 26 -13.05 5.50 6.15
N TRP A 27 -12.71 5.06 4.94
CA TRP A 27 -12.01 3.80 4.75
C TRP A 27 -10.55 3.92 5.19
N MET A 28 -10.03 2.82 5.72
CA MET A 28 -8.62 2.70 6.09
C MET A 28 -7.74 3.06 4.87
N MET A 29 -6.73 3.90 5.09
CA MET A 29 -5.79 4.37 4.06
C MET A 29 -6.35 5.31 2.97
N MET A 30 -7.62 5.74 3.07
CA MET A 30 -8.24 6.73 2.16
C MET A 30 -8.26 8.16 2.72
N SER A 31 -7.91 8.36 4.00
CA SER A 31 -7.87 9.70 4.61
C SER A 31 -6.72 10.58 4.14
N SER A 32 -5.62 9.97 3.68
CA SER A 32 -4.51 10.66 3.05
C SER A 32 -3.70 9.66 2.21
N PRO A 33 -3.12 10.09 1.08
CA PRO A 33 -2.21 9.27 0.28
C PRO A 33 -0.84 9.06 0.97
N LEU A 34 -0.49 9.89 1.95
CA LEU A 34 0.78 9.80 2.69
C LEU A 34 1.02 8.43 3.35
N PRO A 35 0.10 7.87 4.17
CA PRO A 35 0.28 6.54 4.77
C PRO A 35 0.47 5.44 3.73
N THR A 36 -0.29 5.47 2.63
CA THR A 36 -0.16 4.50 1.53
C THR A 36 1.21 4.60 0.86
N MET A 37 1.66 5.82 0.55
CA MET A 37 2.99 6.05 -0.02
C MET A 37 4.11 5.60 0.92
N ALA A 38 3.98 5.85 2.23
CA ALA A 38 4.97 5.41 3.22
C ALA A 38 5.09 3.87 3.24
N ILE A 39 3.97 3.14 3.20
CA ILE A 39 3.96 1.67 3.15
C ILE A 39 4.60 1.17 1.85
N CYS A 40 4.29 1.78 0.70
CA CYS A 40 4.89 1.41 -0.58
C CYS A 40 6.41 1.60 -0.60
N LEU A 41 6.89 2.75 -0.11
CA LEU A 41 8.32 3.04 0.00
C LEU A 41 9.02 2.07 0.96
N PHE A 42 8.41 1.81 2.11
CA PHE A 42 8.90 0.84 3.07
C PHE A 42 8.98 -0.56 2.46
N TYR A 43 7.94 -1.00 1.75
CA TYR A 43 7.91 -2.28 1.05
C TYR A 43 9.03 -2.38 0.00
N ALA A 44 9.21 -1.34 -0.82
CA ALA A 44 10.25 -1.31 -1.84
C ALA A 44 11.66 -1.39 -1.23
N TYR A 45 11.91 -0.64 -0.17
CA TYR A 45 13.16 -0.69 0.58
C TYR A 45 13.39 -2.07 1.21
N PHE A 46 12.36 -2.60 1.86
CA PHE A 46 12.40 -3.92 2.50
C PHE A 46 12.70 -5.02 1.48
N SER A 47 11.99 -5.04 0.35
CA SER A 47 12.12 -6.06 -0.69
C SER A 47 13.47 -6.02 -1.39
N LYS A 48 13.99 -4.82 -1.75
CA LYS A 48 15.22 -4.72 -2.54
C LYS A 48 16.50 -4.71 -1.71
N VAL A 49 16.47 -4.17 -0.50
CA VAL A 49 17.70 -3.95 0.28
C VAL A 49 17.73 -4.85 1.50
N LEU A 50 16.70 -4.77 2.35
CA LEU A 50 16.74 -5.45 3.65
C LEU A 50 16.56 -6.97 3.52
N GLY A 51 15.64 -7.41 2.67
CA GLY A 51 15.34 -8.82 2.41
C GLY A 51 16.58 -9.60 1.93
N PRO A 52 17.23 -9.19 0.83
CA PRO A 52 18.42 -9.86 0.33
C PRO A 52 19.57 -9.88 1.35
N ARG A 53 19.82 -8.77 2.06
CA ARG A 53 20.86 -8.71 3.10
C ARG A 53 20.61 -9.66 4.28
N LEU A 54 19.35 -9.81 4.70
CA LEU A 54 19.01 -10.75 5.78
C LEU A 54 19.07 -12.22 5.33
N MET A 55 18.88 -12.48 4.03
CA MET A 55 18.86 -13.82 3.45
C MET A 55 20.22 -14.29 2.90
N GLU A 56 21.22 -13.40 2.82
CA GLU A 56 22.54 -13.68 2.24
C GLU A 56 23.24 -14.91 2.84
N ASN A 57 23.09 -15.12 4.15
CA ASN A 57 23.72 -16.24 4.88
C ASN A 57 22.71 -17.29 5.37
N LYS A 58 21.47 -17.29 4.85
CA LYS A 58 20.41 -18.21 5.28
C LYS A 58 19.91 -19.07 4.11
N LYS A 59 19.66 -20.34 4.38
CA LYS A 59 19.02 -21.24 3.40
C LYS A 59 17.61 -20.76 3.07
N PRO A 60 17.13 -20.93 1.82
CA PRO A 60 15.79 -20.52 1.43
C PRO A 60 14.73 -21.22 2.29
N PHE A 61 13.76 -20.45 2.77
CA PHE A 61 12.68 -20.96 3.60
C PHE A 61 11.75 -21.86 2.76
N ARG A 62 11.43 -23.05 3.27
CA ARG A 62 10.44 -23.95 2.65
C ARG A 62 9.02 -23.53 3.06
N LEU A 63 8.45 -22.55 2.36
CA LEU A 63 7.14 -21.98 2.67
C LEU A 63 5.98 -22.62 1.87
N ARG A 64 6.16 -23.82 1.31
CA ARG A 64 5.22 -24.43 0.35
C ARG A 64 3.80 -24.56 0.88
N GLY A 65 3.61 -25.01 2.12
CA GLY A 65 2.28 -25.14 2.72
C GLY A 65 1.58 -23.78 2.88
N ILE A 66 2.32 -22.78 3.37
CA ILE A 66 1.84 -21.41 3.56
C ILE A 66 1.44 -20.79 2.21
N LEU A 67 2.27 -20.98 1.17
CA LEU A 67 1.99 -20.52 -0.19
C LEU A 67 0.71 -21.13 -0.78
N ILE A 68 0.46 -22.42 -0.55
CA ILE A 68 -0.77 -23.08 -1.01
C ILE A 68 -1.99 -22.48 -0.33
N THR A 69 -1.97 -22.37 1.01
CA THR A 69 -3.09 -21.78 1.78
C THR A 69 -3.33 -20.33 1.37
N TYR A 70 -2.27 -19.54 1.21
CA TYR A 70 -2.36 -18.14 0.79
C TYR A 70 -3.02 -18.01 -0.60
N ASN A 71 -2.57 -18.79 -1.59
CA ASN A 71 -3.14 -18.74 -2.93
C ASN A 71 -4.61 -19.19 -2.94
N LEU A 72 -4.97 -20.21 -2.15
CA LEU A 72 -6.36 -20.66 -2.04
C LEU A 72 -7.26 -19.54 -1.51
N ILE A 73 -6.85 -18.88 -0.41
CA ILE A 73 -7.60 -17.75 0.16
C ILE A 73 -7.70 -16.61 -0.86
N GLN A 74 -6.60 -16.31 -1.56
CA GLN A 74 -6.57 -15.27 -2.58
C GLN A 74 -7.54 -15.58 -3.73
N THR A 75 -7.60 -16.83 -4.22
CA THR A 75 -8.55 -17.23 -5.26
C THR A 75 -9.99 -17.09 -4.77
N LEU A 76 -10.31 -17.53 -3.55
CA LEU A 76 -11.66 -17.39 -2.98
C LEU A 76 -12.08 -15.91 -2.86
N PHE A 77 -11.17 -15.05 -2.38
CA PHE A 77 -11.43 -13.61 -2.29
C PHE A 77 -11.65 -12.98 -3.67
N SER A 78 -10.83 -13.31 -4.66
CA SER A 78 -11.01 -12.83 -6.03
C SER A 78 -12.31 -13.31 -6.66
N SER A 79 -12.70 -14.57 -6.42
CA SER A 79 -13.98 -15.10 -6.87
C SER A 79 -15.16 -14.39 -6.20
N TRP A 80 -15.06 -14.06 -4.91
CA TRP A 80 -16.09 -13.29 -4.21
C TRP A 80 -16.21 -11.86 -4.77
N ILE A 81 -15.09 -11.16 -4.95
CA ILE A 81 -15.07 -9.81 -5.57
C ILE A 81 -15.63 -9.82 -6.99
N PHE A 82 -15.48 -10.91 -7.74
CA PHE A 82 -16.04 -11.02 -9.09
C PHE A 82 -17.56 -11.29 -9.09
N TYR A 83 -18.06 -11.93 -8.05
CA TYR A 83 -19.49 -12.19 -7.89
C TYR A 83 -20.25 -10.95 -7.40
N GLU A 84 -19.62 -10.17 -6.52
CA GLU A 84 -20.10 -8.86 -6.06
C GLU A 84 -20.08 -7.81 -7.18
#